data_AF-A0A968VS87-F1
#
_entry.id   AF-A0A968VS87-F1
#
_cell.length_a   1.000
_cell.length_b   1.000
_cell.length_c   1.000
_cell.angle_alpha   90.00
_cell.angle_beta   90.00
_cell.angle_gamma   90.00
#
_symmetry.space_group_name_H-M   'P 1'
#
loop_
_entity.id
_entity.type
_entity.pdbx_description
1 polymer ?
#
loop_
_entity_poly.entity_id
_entity_poly.type
_entity_poly.pdbx_seq_one_letter_code
_entity_poly.pdbx_strand_id
1 'polypeptide(L)'
;RMAAGLRAEWIVAYVETPAELRRAEAEREVAVQTLRLAEQLGAETVTLSAANAADELLDFARSRNISKIVIGKPERRAGGM
;
A
#
# COMPACT_ATOMS: atom_id res chain seq x y z
N ARG A 1 3.56 5.64 -15.21
CA ARG A 1 4.95 5.14 -15.08
C ARG A 1 5.74 6.14 -14.24
N MET A 2 5.91 5.92 -12.93
CA MET A 2 6.73 6.80 -12.07
C MET A 2 8.08 6.16 -11.67
N ALA A 3 8.22 4.84 -11.78
CA ALA A 3 9.41 4.14 -11.28
C ALA A 3 10.65 4.20 -12.19
N ALA A 4 10.49 4.52 -13.49
CA ALA A 4 11.64 4.50 -14.42
C ALA A 4 12.49 5.78 -14.41
N GLY A 5 12.01 6.87 -13.78
CA GLY A 5 12.70 8.17 -13.78
C GLY A 5 13.27 8.59 -12.43
N LEU A 6 12.89 7.92 -11.35
CA LEU A 6 13.34 8.24 -10.00
C LEU A 6 14.36 7.18 -9.60
N ARG A 7 15.63 7.52 -9.75
CA ARG A 7 16.78 6.82 -9.16
C ARG A 7 16.76 7.01 -7.63
N ALA A 8 15.59 6.80 -7.01
CA ALA A 8 15.27 7.14 -5.64
C ALA A 8 14.65 5.92 -4.96
N GLU A 9 15.09 5.65 -3.73
CA GLU A 9 14.44 4.69 -2.85
C GLU A 9 12.96 5.06 -2.71
N TRP A 10 12.09 4.08 -2.93
CA TRP A 10 10.65 4.23 -2.78
C TRP A 10 10.11 3.04 -2.01
N ILE A 11 9.10 3.31 -1.19
CA ILE A 11 8.51 2.33 -0.28
C ILE A 11 7.08 2.06 -0.72
N VAL A 12 6.69 0.79 -0.76
CA VAL A 12 5.29 0.37 -0.86
C VAL A 12 4.84 -0.15 0.50
N ALA A 13 3.91 0.56 1.11
CA ALA A 13 3.33 0.20 2.40
C ALA A 13 1.93 -0.40 2.21
N TYR A 14 1.68 -1.53 2.86
CA TYR A 14 0.36 -2.15 2.99
C TYR A 14 -0.06 -2.11 4.47
N VAL A 15 -1.28 -1.68 4.76
CA VAL A 15 -1.79 -1.67 6.14
C VAL A 15 -2.87 -2.72 6.30
N GLU A 16 -2.59 -3.70 7.16
CA GLU A 16 -3.59 -4.65 7.63
C GLU A 16 -4.44 -4.01 8.73
N THR A 17 -5.73 -3.84 8.44
CA THR A 17 -6.71 -3.43 9.46
C THR A 17 -7.59 -4.61 9.89
N PRO A 18 -8.23 -4.55 11.06
CA PRO A 18 -9.20 -5.57 11.46
C PRO A 18 -10.36 -5.76 10.46
N ALA A 19 -10.67 -4.75 9.65
CA ALA A 19 -11.65 -4.87 8.57
C ALA A 19 -11.08 -5.64 7.36
N GLU A 20 -9.81 -5.44 7.02
CA GLU A 20 -9.11 -6.21 5.97
C GLU A 20 -8.96 -7.68 6.36
N LEU A 21 -8.77 -7.97 7.65
CA LEU A 21 -8.73 -9.34 8.18
C LEU A 21 -10.02 -10.13 7.92
N ARG A 22 -11.15 -9.45 7.71
CA ARG A 22 -12.45 -10.08 7.40
C ARG A 22 -12.71 -10.23 5.91
N ARG A 23 -11.81 -9.76 5.04
CA ARG A 23 -11.96 -9.89 3.58
C ARG A 23 -11.69 -11.32 3.12
N ALA A 24 -12.20 -11.64 1.93
CA ALA A 24 -11.97 -12.92 1.28
C ALA A 24 -10.48 -13.13 1.01
N GLU A 25 -10.02 -14.38 1.09
CA GLU A 25 -8.62 -14.77 0.86
C GLU A 25 -8.06 -14.22 -0.46
N ALA A 26 -8.88 -14.18 -1.51
CA ALA A 26 -8.51 -13.64 -2.81
C ALA A 26 -8.06 -12.17 -2.77
N GLU A 27 -8.63 -11.35 -1.87
CA GLU A 27 -8.23 -9.94 -1.74
C GLU A 27 -6.89 -9.80 -0.99
N ARG A 28 -6.62 -10.70 -0.02
CA ARG A 28 -5.31 -10.80 0.63
C ARG A 28 -4.23 -11.25 -0.35
N GLU A 29 -4.52 -12.22 -1.20
CA GLU A 29 -3.57 -12.68 -2.23
C GLU A 29 -3.18 -11.56 -3.18
N VAL A 30 -4.12 -10.70 -3.57
CA VAL A 30 -3.82 -9.54 -4.43
C VAL A 30 -2.85 -8.57 -3.73
N ALA A 31 -3.04 -8.30 -2.44
CA ALA A 31 -2.12 -7.46 -1.68
C ALA A 31 -0.70 -8.07 -1.64
N VAL A 32 -0.61 -9.37 -1.37
CA VAL A 32 0.67 -10.10 -1.36
C VAL A 32 1.36 -10.07 -2.73
N GLN A 33 0.61 -10.32 -3.81
CA GLN A 33 1.15 -10.26 -5.17
C GLN A 33 1.64 -8.86 -5.53
N THR A 34 0.93 -7.82 -5.09
CA THR A 34 1.31 -6.42 -5.30
C THR A 34 2.62 -6.08 -4.61
N LEU A 35 2.80 -6.51 -3.35
CA LEU A 35 4.04 -6.31 -2.61
C LEU A 35 5.22 -7.02 -3.29
N ARG A 36 5.04 -8.29 -3.69
CA ARG A 36 6.08 -9.04 -4.42
C ARG A 36 6.48 -8.36 -5.73
N LEU A 37 5.51 -7.83 -6.47
CA LEU A 37 5.80 -7.09 -7.70
C LEU A 37 6.58 -5.80 -7.40
N ALA A 38 6.23 -5.08 -6.32
CA ALA A 38 6.95 -3.88 -5.90
C ALA A 38 8.42 -4.17 -5.56
N GLU A 39 8.69 -5.24 -4.82
CA GLU A 39 10.06 -5.70 -4.52
C GLU A 39 10.85 -6.01 -5.80
N GLN A 40 10.24 -6.72 -6.76
CA GLN A 40 10.86 -7.03 -8.04
C GLN A 40 11.19 -5.77 -8.87
N LEU A 41 10.47 -4.68 -8.64
CA LEU A 41 10.72 -3.37 -9.25
C LEU A 41 11.71 -2.52 -8.45
N GLY A 42 12.28 -3.05 -7.37
CA GLY A 42 13.27 -2.39 -6.52
C GLY A 42 12.68 -1.47 -5.44
N ALA A 43 11.40 -1.63 -5.10
CA ALA A 43 10.83 -0.97 -3.93
C ALA A 43 11.25 -1.67 -2.64
N GLU A 44 11.39 -0.91 -1.55
CA GLU A 44 11.26 -1.46 -0.21
C GLU A 44 9.77 -1.71 0.05
N THR A 45 9.42 -2.85 0.65
CA THR A 45 8.05 -3.18 1.03
C THR A 45 7.91 -3.21 2.55
N VAL A 46 6.77 -2.73 3.04
CA VAL A 46 6.44 -2.81 4.47
C VAL A 46 4.98 -3.20 4.64
N THR A 47 4.74 -4.10 5.58
CA THR A 47 3.39 -4.42 6.07
C THR A 47 3.25 -3.83 7.47
N LEU A 48 2.25 -2.98 7.65
CA LEU A 48 1.91 -2.34 8.91
C LEU A 48 0.58 -2.92 9.43
N SER A 49 0.40 -2.99 10.74
CA SER A 49 -0.86 -3.46 11.35
C SER A 49 -1.44 -2.32 12.18
N ALA A 50 -2.62 -1.83 11.81
CA ALA A 50 -3.26 -0.73 12.53
C ALA A 50 -4.79 -0.74 12.42
N ALA A 51 -5.46 -0.12 13.38
CA ALA A 51 -6.92 0.04 13.32
C ALA A 51 -7.35 1.04 12.22
N ASN A 52 -6.53 2.07 11.97
CA ASN A 52 -6.76 3.09 10.95
C ASN A 52 -5.57 3.15 10.01
N ALA A 53 -5.79 2.80 8.74
CA ALA A 53 -4.75 2.81 7.73
C ALA A 53 -4.21 4.22 7.41
N ALA A 54 -5.06 5.25 7.45
CA ALA A 54 -4.63 6.60 7.11
C ALA A 54 -3.69 7.16 8.18
N ASP A 55 -4.03 6.98 9.46
CA ASP A 55 -3.21 7.46 10.58
C ASP A 55 -1.84 6.76 10.57
N GLU A 56 -1.84 5.43 10.45
CA GLU A 56 -0.62 4.63 10.43
C GLU A 56 0.30 4.99 9.24
N LEU A 57 -0.28 5.20 8.04
CA LEU A 57 0.50 5.62 6.87
C LEU A 57 1.15 6.99 7.06
N LEU A 58 0.43 7.93 7.70
CA LEU A 58 0.97 9.27 7.96
C LEU A 58 2.09 9.23 8.99
N ASP A 59 1.94 8.44 10.06
CA ASP A 59 2.96 8.29 11.09
C ASP A 59 4.20 7.57 10.55
N PHE A 60 4.01 6.52 9.77
CA PHE A 60 5.10 5.86 9.05
C PHE A 60 5.83 6.84 8.12
N ALA A 61 5.09 7.59 7.30
CA ALA A 61 5.65 8.57 6.38
C ALA A 61 6.48 9.64 7.09
N ARG A 62 5.99 10.16 8.23
CA ARG A 62 6.75 11.11 9.06
C ARG A 62 8.03 10.48 9.61
N SER A 63 7.96 9.28 10.16
CA SER A 63 9.12 8.59 10.74
C SER A 63 10.23 8.30 9.72
N ARG A 64 9.85 8.10 8.45
CA ARG A 64 10.74 7.81 7.32
C ARG A 64 11.09 9.06 6.50
N ASN A 65 10.65 10.25 6.92
CA ASN A 65 10.83 11.52 6.20
C ASN A 65 10.33 11.47 4.74
N ILE A 66 9.23 10.76 4.49
CA ILE A 66 8.62 10.63 3.16
C ILE A 66 7.95 11.96 2.79
N SER A 67 8.38 12.56 1.67
CA SER A 67 7.89 13.86 1.20
C SER A 67 6.72 13.78 0.21
N LYS A 68 6.43 12.60 -0.32
CA LYS A 68 5.34 12.37 -1.29
C LYS A 68 4.70 11.00 -1.03
N ILE A 69 3.37 11.00 -0.93
CA ILE A 69 2.56 9.79 -0.83
C ILE A 69 1.72 9.70 -2.10
N VAL A 70 1.75 8.54 -2.75
CA VAL A 70 0.92 8.25 -3.92
C VAL A 70 -0.06 7.15 -3.52
N ILE A 71 -1.36 7.42 -3.66
CA ILE A 71 -2.42 6.45 -3.36
C ILE A 71 -3.24 6.26 -4.63
N GLY A 72 -3.48 5.00 -5.01
CA GLY A 72 -4.39 4.69 -6.10
C GLY A 72 -5.81 5.10 -5.73
N LYS A 73 -6.50 5.83 -6.60
CA LYS A 73 -7.93 6.08 -6.44
C LYS A 73 -8.63 4.72 -6.58
N PRO A 74 -9.33 4.22 -5.55
CA PRO A 74 -10.08 2.99 -5.71
C PRO A 74 -11.10 3.20 -6.83
N GLU A 75 -11.04 2.36 -7.86
CA GLU A 75 -12.15 2.20 -8.79
C GLU A 75 -13.35 1.85 -7.91
N ARG A 76 -14.29 2.79 -7.76
CA ARG A 76 -15.57 2.48 -7.14
C ARG A 76 -16.15 1.37 -8.01
N ARG A 77 -16.05 0.09 -7.58
CA ARG A 77 -16.97 -0.92 -8.10
C ARG A 77 -18.33 -0.30 -7.90
N ALA A 78 -19.01 0.00 -9.01
CA ALA A 78 -20.37 0.50 -9.00
C ALA A 78 -21.23 -0.57 -8.30
N GLY A 79 -21.35 -0.45 -6.98
CA GLY A 79 -22.44 -1.03 -6.21
C GLY A 79 -23.64 -0.14 -6.50
N GLY A 80 -24.50 -0.63 -7.37
CA GLY A 80 -25.63 0.05 -7.98
C GLY A 80 -25.72 -0.55 -9.38
N MET A 81 -26.49 -1.60 -9.62
CA MET A 81 -27.86 -1.85 -9.15
C MET A 81 -28.11 -3.34 -8.93
#